data_AF-A0A0C2JTE4-F1
#
_entry.id   AF-A0A0C2JTE4-F1
#
_cell.length_a   1.000
_cell.length_b   1.000
_cell.length_c   1.000
_cell.angle_alpha   90.00
_cell.angle_beta   90.00
_cell.angle_gamma   90.00
#
_symmetry.space_group_name_H-M   'P 1'
#
loop_
_entity.id
_entity.type
_entity.pdbx_description
1 polymer ?
#
loop_
_entity_poly.entity_id
_entity_poly.type
_entity_poly.pdbx_seq_one_letter_code
_entity_poly.pdbx_strand_id
1 'polypeptide(L)'
;MGENTEHQAFTYFTSSVEYYVGMLEKLSGIVFVSKITTSKYGQTSKSTFISYNHGNTFVPLYPANQSRICEWPTCQIYIPPNENSIFDSFKFAKDYPLVMAGLCAYIENGYQKSPKYMISYDGGYTWNDVDLQYI
;
A
#
# COMPACT_ATOMS: atom_id res chain seq x y z
N MET A 1 6.34 35.68 -3.99
CA MET A 1 5.67 34.76 -4.92
C MET A 1 6.61 33.59 -5.14
N GLY A 2 6.40 32.47 -4.44
CA GLY A 2 7.12 31.23 -4.74
C GLY A 2 6.29 30.47 -5.76
N GLU A 3 6.71 30.45 -7.01
CA GLU A 3 6.10 29.59 -8.02
C GLU A 3 6.24 28.12 -7.61
N ASN A 4 5.17 27.35 -7.77
CA ASN A 4 5.07 25.92 -7.52
C ASN A 4 6.06 25.11 -8.39
N THR A 5 7.34 25.15 -8.06
CA THR A 5 8.43 24.42 -8.75
C THR A 5 8.28 22.91 -8.62
N GLU A 6 7.67 22.41 -7.54
CA GLU A 6 7.49 20.98 -7.30
C GLU A 6 6.54 20.30 -8.30
N HIS A 7 5.41 20.95 -8.62
CA HIS A 7 4.44 20.40 -9.59
C HIS A 7 5.00 20.38 -11.01
N GLN A 8 5.79 21.39 -11.38
CA GLN A 8 6.43 21.42 -12.69
C GLN A 8 7.50 20.33 -12.79
N ALA A 9 8.39 20.19 -11.79
CA ALA A 9 9.41 19.14 -11.79
C ALA A 9 8.83 17.72 -11.85
N PHE A 10 7.75 17.45 -11.11
CA PHE A 10 7.08 16.14 -11.08
C PHE A 10 6.62 15.67 -12.47
N THR A 11 6.19 16.61 -13.32
CA THR A 11 5.72 16.33 -14.69
C THR A 11 6.87 16.07 -15.67
N TYR A 12 8.05 16.67 -15.43
CA TYR A 12 9.21 16.47 -16.32
C TYR A 12 9.84 15.09 -16.20
N PHE A 13 9.84 14.48 -15.01
CA PHE A 13 10.53 13.22 -14.74
C PHE A 13 9.63 11.97 -14.72
N THR A 14 8.30 12.14 -14.66
CA THR A 14 7.35 11.04 -14.60
C THR A 14 6.83 10.67 -15.99
N SER A 15 6.78 9.38 -16.30
CA SER A 15 6.20 8.87 -17.54
C SER A 15 4.75 8.40 -17.35
N SER A 16 4.47 7.69 -16.25
CA SER A 16 3.13 7.22 -15.93
C SER A 16 2.91 7.16 -14.42
N VAL A 17 1.65 7.28 -14.03
CA VAL A 17 1.18 6.99 -12.68
C VAL A 17 -0.07 6.13 -12.81
N GLU A 18 -0.04 4.95 -12.21
CA GLU A 18 -1.16 4.01 -12.17
C GLU A 18 -1.72 3.96 -10.75
N TYR A 19 -3.04 3.99 -10.66
CA TYR A 19 -3.78 3.96 -9.40
C TYR A 19 -4.73 2.79 -9.39
N TYR A 20 -4.67 2.01 -8.30
CA TYR A 20 -5.53 0.87 -8.05
C TYR A 20 -6.27 1.11 -6.74
N VAL A 21 -7.58 1.30 -6.83
CA VAL A 21 -8.42 1.69 -5.69
C VAL A 21 -9.31 0.52 -5.29
N GLY A 22 -9.46 0.31 -3.98
CA GLY A 22 -10.31 -0.74 -3.44
C GLY A 22 -11.07 -0.22 -2.23
N MET A 23 -12.35 -0.56 -2.16
CA MET A 23 -13.25 -0.13 -1.08
C MET A 23 -13.94 -1.35 -0.46
N LEU A 24 -14.14 -1.30 0.84
CA LEU A 24 -14.87 -2.31 1.59
C LEU A 24 -16.33 -1.91 1.70
N GLU A 25 -17.22 -2.56 0.95
CA GLU A 25 -18.66 -2.25 0.99
C GLU A 25 -19.26 -2.38 2.40
N LYS A 26 -18.78 -3.36 3.18
CA LYS A 26 -19.25 -3.61 4.55
C LYS A 26 -18.62 -2.71 5.62
N LEU A 27 -17.54 -2.00 5.31
CA LEU A 27 -16.90 -1.01 6.18
C LEU A 27 -16.77 0.31 5.42
N SER A 28 -17.88 1.04 5.39
CA SER A 28 -17.95 2.36 4.77
C SER A 28 -16.87 3.27 5.36
N GLY A 29 -16.11 3.90 4.47
CA GLY A 29 -15.05 4.85 4.84
C GLY A 29 -13.64 4.29 4.73
N ILE A 30 -13.46 2.97 4.62
CA ILE A 30 -12.14 2.37 4.35
C ILE A 30 -11.87 2.32 2.85
N VAL A 31 -10.83 3.02 2.43
CA VAL A 31 -10.38 3.09 1.02
C VAL A 31 -8.90 2.78 0.95
N PHE A 32 -8.52 1.78 0.17
CA PHE A 32 -7.15 1.49 -0.17
C PHE A 32 -6.78 2.05 -1.53
N VAL A 33 -5.56 2.57 -1.66
CA VAL A 33 -4.99 3.04 -2.92
C VAL A 33 -3.57 2.51 -3.06
N SER A 34 -3.34 1.66 -4.05
CA SER A 34 -2.00 1.30 -4.52
C SER A 34 -1.62 2.19 -5.69
N LYS A 35 -0.44 2.80 -5.60
CA LYS A 35 0.12 3.70 -6.60
C LYS A 35 1.43 3.13 -7.11
N ILE A 36 1.56 3.07 -8.43
CA ILE A 36 2.80 2.74 -9.14
C ILE A 36 3.18 3.97 -9.98
N THR A 37 4.34 4.56 -9.72
CA THR A 37 4.88 5.66 -10.51
C THR A 37 6.08 5.17 -11.30
N THR A 38 6.07 5.39 -12.61
CA THR A 38 7.19 5.04 -13.50
C THR A 38 7.84 6.32 -13.99
N SER A 39 9.14 6.46 -13.73
CA SER A 39 9.93 7.58 -14.25
C SER A 39 10.25 7.39 -15.73
N LYS A 40 10.59 8.48 -16.42
CA LYS A 40 11.07 8.41 -17.82
C LYS A 40 12.37 7.61 -17.98
N TYR A 41 13.09 7.37 -16.89
CA TYR A 41 14.30 6.53 -16.85
C TYR A 41 13.99 5.06 -16.52
N GLY A 42 12.71 4.67 -16.48
CA GLY A 42 12.27 3.30 -16.20
C GLY A 42 12.32 2.90 -14.72
N GLN A 43 12.63 3.83 -13.81
CA GLN A 43 12.59 3.55 -12.37
C GLN A 43 11.13 3.55 -11.88
N THR A 44 10.73 2.49 -11.20
CA THR A 44 9.38 2.34 -10.64
C THR A 44 9.39 2.56 -9.14
N SER A 45 8.55 3.45 -8.64
CA SER A 45 8.25 3.55 -7.20
C SER A 45 6.83 3.06 -6.93
N LYS A 46 6.66 2.38 -5.79
CA LYS A 46 5.41 1.73 -5.42
C LYS A 46 5.06 2.10 -3.99
N SER A 47 3.78 2.30 -3.74
CA SER A 47 3.28 2.70 -2.43
C SER A 47 1.81 2.30 -2.29
N THR A 48 1.41 1.95 -1.07
CA THR A 48 0.00 1.71 -0.75
C THR A 48 -0.41 2.58 0.42
N PHE A 49 -1.59 3.17 0.29
CA PHE A 49 -2.19 4.05 1.28
C PHE A 49 -3.57 3.55 1.67
N ILE A 50 -3.97 3.86 2.89
CA ILE A 50 -5.30 3.62 3.42
C ILE A 50 -5.91 4.91 3.94
N SER A 51 -7.20 5.07 3.69
CA SER A 51 -8.06 6.07 4.33
C SER A 51 -9.08 5.36 5.19
N TYR A 52 -9.39 5.92 6.36
CA TYR A 52 -10.49 5.48 7.25
C TYR A 52 -11.66 6.49 7.28
N ASN A 53 -11.59 7.53 6.45
CA ASN A 53 -12.52 8.64 6.47
C ASN A 53 -13.00 9.02 5.06
N HIS A 54 -13.41 8.01 4.28
CA HIS A 54 -14.02 8.18 2.94
C HIS A 54 -13.07 8.84 1.93
N GLY A 55 -11.77 8.57 2.03
CA GLY A 55 -10.77 9.12 1.12
C GLY A 55 -10.39 10.58 1.39
N ASN A 56 -10.81 11.16 2.53
CA ASN A 56 -10.44 12.54 2.87
C ASN A 56 -8.95 12.66 3.26
N THR A 57 -8.42 11.68 3.99
CA THR A 57 -7.00 11.61 4.36
C THR A 57 -6.47 10.21 4.14
N PHE A 58 -5.23 10.12 3.67
CA PHE A 58 -4.54 8.86 3.40
C PHE A 58 -3.27 8.75 4.24
N VAL A 59 -3.06 7.59 4.84
CA VAL A 59 -1.84 7.23 5.55
C VAL A 59 -1.19 6.03 4.86
N PRO A 60 0.15 5.96 4.78
CA PRO A 60 0.83 4.77 4.29
C PRO A 60 0.65 3.60 5.27
N LEU A 61 0.82 2.39 4.75
CA LEU A 61 0.75 1.17 5.55
C LEU A 61 2.08 0.86 6.22
N TYR A 62 2.01 0.38 7.47
CA TYR A 62 3.18 0.05 8.28
C TYR A 62 3.05 -1.33 8.91
N PRO A 63 4.18 -2.05 9.13
CA PRO A 63 4.16 -3.28 9.91
C PRO A 63 3.85 -2.99 11.38
N ALA A 64 3.14 -3.92 12.02
CA ALA A 64 2.78 -3.84 13.44
C ALA A 64 4.00 -3.89 14.36
N ASN A 65 4.99 -4.70 13.99
CA ASN A 65 6.23 -4.86 14.74
C ASN A 65 7.39 -4.27 13.93
N GLN A 66 8.29 -3.57 14.61
CA GLN A 66 9.63 -3.29 14.08
C GLN A 66 10.34 -4.63 13.90
N SER A 67 10.17 -5.24 12.74
CA SER A 67 10.95 -6.41 12.38
C SER A 67 12.38 -5.95 12.17
N ARG A 68 13.36 -6.85 12.39
CA ARG A 68 14.77 -6.59 12.01
C ARG A 68 14.96 -6.22 10.53
N ILE A 69 13.92 -6.41 9.72
CA ILE A 69 13.93 -6.25 8.27
C ILE A 69 13.49 -4.84 7.86
N CYS A 70 12.82 -4.09 8.76
CA CYS A 70 12.06 -2.90 8.38
C CYS A 70 11.85 -1.96 9.58
N GLU A 71 12.58 -0.85 9.61
CA GLU A 71 12.50 0.17 10.66
C GLU A 71 11.64 1.37 10.23
N TRP A 72 10.87 1.92 11.18
CA TRP A 72 10.09 3.14 10.99
C TRP A 72 11.02 4.37 11.10
N PRO A 73 10.84 5.45 10.31
CA PRO A 73 9.76 5.74 9.37
C PRO A 73 10.04 5.36 7.90
N THR A 74 11.21 4.79 7.60
CA THR A 74 11.68 4.61 6.22
C THR A 74 11.10 3.39 5.52
N CYS A 75 10.37 2.55 6.25
CA CYS A 75 9.81 1.33 5.75
C CYS A 75 8.28 1.33 5.74
N GLN A 76 7.72 1.02 4.57
CA GLN A 76 6.28 0.99 4.30
C GLN A 76 5.88 -0.34 3.70
N ILE A 77 4.58 -0.64 3.73
CA ILE A 77 4.00 -1.81 3.08
C ILE A 77 3.40 -1.40 1.73
N TYR A 78 3.72 -2.18 0.72
CA TYR A 78 3.07 -2.16 -0.58
C TYR A 78 2.25 -3.43 -0.77
N ILE A 79 0.99 -3.27 -1.16
CA ILE A 79 0.12 -4.37 -1.56
C ILE A 79 0.01 -4.34 -3.09
N PRO A 80 0.61 -5.32 -3.80
CA PRO A 80 0.42 -5.45 -5.23
C PRO A 80 -1.06 -5.60 -5.57
N PRO A 81 -1.60 -4.81 -6.51
CA PRO A 81 -2.96 -5.02 -6.99
C PRO A 81 -3.06 -6.38 -7.69
N ASN A 82 -4.25 -6.96 -7.66
CA ASN A 82 -4.59 -8.14 -8.43
C ASN A 82 -5.50 -7.69 -9.58
N GLU A 83 -5.07 -7.94 -10.81
CA GLU A 83 -5.74 -7.43 -12.01
C GLU A 83 -5.95 -5.90 -11.94
N ASN A 84 -7.21 -5.45 -11.84
CA ASN A 84 -7.59 -4.04 -11.88
C ASN A 84 -7.97 -3.47 -10.50
N SER A 85 -7.89 -4.25 -9.42
CA SER A 85 -8.34 -3.84 -8.09
C SER A 85 -7.34 -4.26 -7.01
N ILE A 86 -7.07 -3.36 -6.08
CA ILE A 86 -6.34 -3.74 -4.86
C ILE A 86 -7.20 -4.60 -3.94
N PHE A 87 -8.53 -4.52 -4.05
CA PHE A 87 -9.43 -5.28 -3.21
C PHE A 87 -9.30 -6.79 -3.44
N ASP A 88 -9.07 -7.18 -4.69
CA ASP A 88 -8.91 -8.58 -5.10
C ASP A 88 -7.57 -9.19 -4.63
N SER A 89 -6.69 -8.37 -4.01
CA SER A 89 -5.50 -8.83 -3.31
C SER A 89 -5.77 -9.28 -1.89
N PHE A 90 -6.95 -8.97 -1.33
CA PHE A 90 -7.32 -9.31 0.04
C PHE A 90 -8.19 -10.58 0.11
N LYS A 91 -7.72 -11.53 0.91
CA LYS A 91 -8.51 -12.65 1.40
C LYS A 91 -9.31 -12.23 2.64
N PHE A 92 -10.44 -12.89 2.85
CA PHE A 92 -11.37 -12.71 3.99
C PHE A 92 -12.11 -11.38 4.06
N ALA A 93 -11.56 -10.30 3.51
CA ALA A 93 -12.07 -8.94 3.67
C ALA A 93 -13.54 -8.75 3.20
N LYS A 94 -14.00 -9.57 2.25
CA LYS A 94 -15.41 -9.59 1.81
C LYS A 94 -16.37 -10.13 2.87
N ASP A 95 -15.95 -11.13 3.64
CA ASP A 95 -16.77 -11.81 4.63
C ASP A 95 -16.55 -11.25 6.04
N TYR A 96 -15.30 -10.94 6.36
CA TYR A 96 -14.80 -10.43 7.62
C TYR A 96 -14.02 -9.13 7.38
N PRO A 97 -14.70 -7.97 7.25
CA PRO A 97 -14.07 -6.76 6.75
C PRO A 97 -13.01 -6.14 7.68
N LEU A 98 -12.89 -6.61 8.93
CA LEU A 98 -11.77 -6.25 9.82
C LEU A 98 -10.54 -7.15 9.63
N VAL A 99 -10.70 -8.32 9.01
CA VAL A 99 -9.64 -9.31 8.81
C VAL A 99 -9.25 -9.33 7.34
N MET A 100 -8.00 -9.01 7.05
CA MET A 100 -7.48 -8.95 5.68
C MET A 100 -6.17 -9.68 5.62
N ALA A 101 -6.04 -10.64 4.70
CA ALA A 101 -4.77 -11.30 4.44
C ALA A 101 -4.41 -11.17 2.96
N GLY A 102 -3.15 -10.92 2.65
CA GLY A 102 -2.73 -10.70 1.28
C GLY A 102 -1.23 -10.89 1.09
N LEU A 103 -0.82 -10.99 -0.17
CA LEU A 103 0.59 -10.88 -0.52
C LEU A 103 0.97 -9.40 -0.46
N CYS A 104 2.02 -9.08 0.29
CA CYS A 104 2.51 -7.73 0.54
C CYS A 104 4.03 -7.68 0.33
N ALA A 105 4.60 -6.51 0.13
CA ALA A 105 6.03 -6.30 0.06
C ALA A 105 6.46 -5.11 0.90
N TYR A 106 7.59 -5.24 1.59
CA TYR A 106 8.22 -4.10 2.25
C TYR A 106 8.88 -3.18 1.22
N ILE A 107 8.66 -1.88 1.35
CA ILE A 107 9.35 -0.82 0.63
C ILE A 107 10.25 -0.09 1.62
N GLU A 108 11.56 -0.24 1.48
CA GLU A 108 12.55 0.38 2.36
C GLU A 108 13.48 1.25 1.50
N ASN A 109 13.57 2.54 1.82
CA ASN A 109 14.40 3.49 1.06
C ASN A 109 14.10 3.48 -0.47
N GLY A 110 12.85 3.23 -0.85
CA GLY A 110 12.40 3.12 -2.25
C GLY A 110 12.63 1.75 -2.90
N TYR A 111 13.28 0.81 -2.21
CA TYR A 111 13.54 -0.54 -2.72
C TYR A 111 12.51 -1.53 -2.20
N GLN A 112 11.94 -2.31 -3.12
CA GLN A 112 11.01 -3.37 -2.80
C GLN A 112 11.77 -4.64 -2.37
N LYS A 113 11.44 -5.18 -1.20
CA LYS A 113 11.90 -6.50 -0.73
C LYS A 113 11.02 -7.62 -1.30
N SER A 114 11.46 -8.87 -1.15
CA SER A 114 10.68 -10.04 -1.57
C SER A 114 9.27 -10.03 -0.96
N PRO A 115 8.22 -10.31 -1.75
CA PRO A 115 6.86 -10.37 -1.23
C PRO A 115 6.68 -11.47 -0.17
N LYS A 116 5.78 -11.23 0.78
CA LYS A 116 5.41 -12.13 1.87
C LYS A 116 3.91 -12.04 2.13
N TYR A 117 3.33 -13.10 2.69
CA TYR A 117 1.96 -13.03 3.19
C TYR A 117 1.91 -12.27 4.50
N MET A 118 0.95 -11.34 4.59
CA MET A 118 0.70 -10.58 5.80
C MET A 118 -0.79 -10.61 6.12
N ILE A 119 -1.11 -10.40 7.40
CA ILE A 119 -2.48 -10.31 7.90
C ILE A 119 -2.67 -9.07 8.77
N SER A 120 -3.81 -8.44 8.59
CA SER A 120 -4.37 -7.41 9.47
C SER A 120 -5.64 -7.95 10.13
N TYR A 121 -5.82 -7.60 11.40
CA TYR A 121 -7.01 -7.94 12.20
C TYR A 121 -7.80 -6.70 12.64
N ASP A 122 -7.41 -5.52 12.16
CA ASP A 122 -7.89 -4.21 12.61
C ASP A 122 -8.28 -3.29 11.45
N GLY A 123 -8.76 -3.86 10.34
CA GLY A 123 -9.23 -3.07 9.21
C GLY A 123 -8.12 -2.53 8.31
N GLY A 124 -6.90 -3.07 8.41
CA GLY A 124 -5.73 -2.64 7.64
C GLY A 124 -4.83 -1.64 8.35
N TYR A 125 -5.04 -1.39 9.65
CA TYR A 125 -4.28 -0.40 10.43
C TYR A 125 -2.90 -0.94 10.81
N THR A 126 -2.83 -2.19 11.23
CA THR A 126 -1.58 -2.91 11.46
C THR A 126 -1.51 -4.19 10.64
N TRP A 127 -0.30 -4.52 10.19
CA TRP A 127 -0.03 -5.70 9.36
C TRP A 127 1.09 -6.53 9.98
N ASN A 128 0.88 -7.84 10.05
CA ASN A 128 1.82 -8.80 10.63
C ASN A 128 2.26 -9.81 9.57
N ASP A 129 3.56 -10.13 9.54
CA ASP A 129 4.07 -11.26 8.75
C ASP A 129 3.36 -12.56 9.18
N VAL A 130 2.96 -13.38 8.21
CA VAL A 130 2.47 -14.73 8.46
C VAL A 130 3.52 -15.74 8.02
N ASP A 131 3.99 -16.55 8.97
CA ASP A 131 4.83 -17.70 8.63
C ASP A 131 3.98 -18.77 7.94
N LEU A 132 4.30 -19.04 6.67
CA LEU A 132 3.62 -20.03 5.82
C LEU A 132 3.70 -21.48 6.33
N GLN A 133 4.34 -21.74 7.47
CA GLN A 133 4.33 -23.04 8.12
C GLN A 133 2.97 -23.39 8.74
N TYR A 134 2.04 -22.44 8.81
CA TYR A 134 0.74 -22.57 9.49
C TYR A 134 -0.47 -22.25 8.59
N ILE A 135 -0.28 -22.21 7.27
CA ILE A 135 -1.36 -22.11 6.27
C ILE A 135 -1.42 -23.41 5.45
#